data_AF-A0A1C4JMK0-F1
#
_entry.id   AF-A0A1C4JMK0-F1
#
_cell.length_a   1.000
_cell.length_b   1.000
_cell.length_c   1.000
_cell.angle_alpha   90.00
_cell.angle_beta   90.00
_cell.angle_gamma   90.00
#
_symmetry.space_group_name_H-M   'P 1'
#
loop_
_entity.id
_entity.type
_entity.pdbx_description
1 polymer ?
#
loop_
_entity_poly.entity_id
_entity_poly.type
_entity_poly.pdbx_seq_one_letter_code
_entity_poly.pdbx_strand_id
1 'polypeptide(L)'
;MWLDRIAAIQGVNGGMGLKAHLDAALQQAAGKPLTVEFVIYDLPGRDCSALASNGELGPTDIGRYETEYIDPIASIMSDAKYASLRIVNIIEPDSLPNLTTNAGGTAGSTDACATMKANGNYEKGVGYALNKLGALPNTYNYIDAAHHAWLGWDSNFVPAAQEFLKAATSSGATVNDVQGFITNTANYSALTEPYFKVTDSVNGTTVRQSKWVDWNDYVDELSYAQALRTELVSIGFNSGIGMLIDTSRNGWGGTARPTGPGATTDVDTYVNGGRIDKRIHAGNWCNQSGAGIGERPTAAPQPGIDAYAWIKPPGESDGSSTAIANDQGKGFDRMCDPTYTGNARNGNNPTGALPNSPLAGEWFSAQFHQLIQNAYPPLS
;
A
#
# COMPACT_ATOMS: atom_id res chain seq x y z
N MET A 1 -12.39 2.48 -3.74
CA MET A 1 -12.38 2.89 -5.16
C MET A 1 -11.14 3.73 -5.40
N TRP A 2 -10.39 3.47 -6.46
CA TRP A 2 -9.17 4.20 -6.78
C TRP A 2 -9.47 5.41 -7.66
N LEU A 3 -9.05 6.59 -7.23
CA LEU A 3 -9.07 7.80 -8.03
C LEU A 3 -7.70 7.95 -8.71
N ASP A 4 -7.35 7.04 -9.60
CA ASP A 4 -5.99 6.90 -10.17
C ASP A 4 -5.64 7.92 -11.27
N ARG A 5 -6.49 8.92 -11.48
CA ARG A 5 -6.39 10.02 -12.46
C ARG A 5 -7.55 11.00 -12.27
N ILE A 6 -7.41 12.24 -12.74
CA ILE A 6 -8.45 13.27 -12.78
C ILE A 6 -9.74 12.74 -13.42
N ALA A 7 -9.62 12.02 -14.53
CA ALA A 7 -10.79 11.51 -15.24
C ALA A 7 -11.63 10.52 -14.38
N ALA A 8 -11.01 9.78 -13.45
CA ALA A 8 -11.71 8.84 -12.56
C ALA A 8 -12.70 9.54 -11.62
N ILE A 9 -12.53 10.85 -11.36
CA ILE A 9 -13.47 11.65 -10.56
C ILE A 9 -14.85 11.67 -11.21
N GLN A 10 -14.92 11.80 -12.54
CA GLN A 10 -16.17 11.81 -13.31
C GLN A 10 -16.58 10.41 -13.82
N GLY A 11 -15.65 9.46 -13.80
CA GLY A 11 -15.84 8.11 -14.32
C GLY A 11 -15.18 7.93 -15.68
N VAL A 12 -14.57 6.75 -15.89
CA VAL A 12 -13.77 6.41 -17.07
C VAL A 12 -14.12 5.03 -17.57
N ASN A 13 -14.07 4.82 -18.89
CA ASN A 13 -14.27 3.51 -19.52
C ASN A 13 -15.56 2.78 -19.09
N GLY A 14 -16.64 3.53 -18.89
CA GLY A 14 -17.94 3.01 -18.42
C GLY A 14 -18.00 2.72 -16.91
N GLY A 15 -16.91 2.98 -16.18
CA GLY A 15 -16.86 2.93 -14.72
C GLY A 15 -17.54 4.13 -14.06
N MET A 16 -17.94 3.95 -12.81
CA MET A 16 -18.56 4.99 -11.99
C MET A 16 -17.53 6.03 -11.55
N GLY A 17 -17.89 7.32 -11.63
CA GLY A 17 -17.13 8.39 -10.99
C GLY A 17 -17.36 8.47 -9.48
N LEU A 18 -16.62 9.34 -8.80
CA LEU A 18 -16.70 9.57 -7.34
C LEU A 18 -18.14 9.81 -6.88
N LYS A 19 -18.84 10.73 -7.54
CA LYS A 19 -20.23 11.08 -7.19
C LYS A 19 -21.16 9.85 -7.30
N ALA A 20 -21.01 9.06 -8.35
CA ALA A 20 -21.83 7.86 -8.55
C ALA A 20 -21.55 6.81 -7.46
N HIS A 21 -20.29 6.64 -7.04
CA HIS A 21 -19.95 5.75 -5.94
C HIS A 21 -20.54 6.21 -4.61
N LEU A 22 -20.49 7.51 -4.30
CA LEU A 22 -21.12 8.07 -3.11
C LEU A 22 -22.65 7.93 -3.14
N ASP A 23 -23.28 8.12 -4.31
CA ASP A 23 -24.71 7.89 -4.51
C ASP A 23 -25.10 6.42 -4.26
N ALA A 24 -24.30 5.48 -4.75
CA ALA A 24 -24.49 4.05 -4.50
C ALA A 24 -24.27 3.70 -3.02
N ALA A 25 -23.26 4.29 -2.37
CA ALA A 25 -22.99 4.12 -0.95
C ALA A 25 -24.16 4.60 -0.09
N LEU A 26 -24.79 5.73 -0.42
CA LEU A 26 -26.02 6.19 0.26
C LEU A 26 -27.17 5.20 0.11
N GLN A 27 -27.36 4.62 -1.08
CA GLN A 27 -28.40 3.61 -1.31
C GLN A 27 -28.15 2.36 -0.49
N GLN A 28 -26.90 1.88 -0.45
CA GLN A 28 -26.48 0.72 0.35
C GLN A 28 -26.61 0.97 1.85
N ALA A 29 -26.29 2.19 2.30
CA ALA A 29 -26.37 2.58 3.70
C ALA A 29 -27.79 2.40 4.24
N ALA A 30 -28.81 2.69 3.42
CA ALA A 30 -30.22 2.53 3.78
C ALA A 30 -30.55 3.16 5.15
N GLY A 31 -29.95 4.33 5.44
CA GLY A 31 -30.12 5.07 6.70
C GLY A 31 -29.27 4.58 7.88
N LYS A 32 -28.38 3.60 7.68
CA LYS A 32 -27.43 3.10 8.70
C LYS A 32 -26.04 3.70 8.47
N PRO A 33 -25.17 3.76 9.50
CA PRO A 33 -23.78 4.13 9.30
C PRO A 33 -23.11 3.22 8.25
N LEU A 34 -22.52 3.82 7.23
CA LEU A 34 -21.75 3.12 6.21
C LEU A 34 -20.45 3.86 5.97
N THR A 35 -19.37 3.09 5.92
CA THR A 35 -18.04 3.56 5.54
C THR A 35 -17.79 3.25 4.07
N VAL A 36 -17.27 4.21 3.32
CA VAL A 36 -16.84 4.07 1.94
C VAL A 36 -15.38 4.47 1.84
N GLU A 37 -14.61 3.71 1.08
CA GLU A 37 -13.16 3.87 0.96
C GLU A 37 -12.78 4.39 -0.43
N PHE A 38 -11.99 5.46 -0.46
CA PHE A 38 -11.39 6.04 -1.66
C PHE A 38 -9.88 6.07 -1.53
N VAL A 39 -9.17 5.80 -2.62
CA VAL A 39 -7.72 5.94 -2.70
C VAL A 39 -7.43 7.20 -3.50
N ILE A 40 -6.85 8.18 -2.82
CA ILE A 40 -6.30 9.41 -3.40
C ILE A 40 -4.91 9.04 -3.90
N TYR A 41 -4.70 9.04 -5.21
CA TYR A 41 -3.52 8.45 -5.82
C TYR A 41 -3.23 9.08 -7.18
N ASP A 42 -2.85 10.35 -7.19
CA ASP A 42 -2.48 11.04 -8.44
C ASP A 42 -1.42 12.12 -8.22
N LEU A 43 -0.55 11.95 -7.22
CA LEU A 43 0.54 12.89 -6.97
C LEU A 43 1.34 13.24 -8.25
N PRO A 44 1.83 14.49 -8.39
CA PRO A 44 2.80 14.84 -9.42
C PRO A 44 4.02 13.93 -9.35
N GLY A 45 4.40 13.29 -10.47
CA GLY A 45 5.51 12.34 -10.49
C GLY A 45 5.27 11.08 -9.66
N ARG A 46 4.02 10.60 -9.57
CA ARG A 46 3.59 9.37 -8.90
C ARG A 46 4.50 8.17 -9.20
N ASP A 47 4.69 7.31 -8.21
CA ASP A 47 5.49 6.08 -8.25
C ASP A 47 6.92 6.31 -8.73
N CYS A 48 7.63 7.27 -8.14
CA CYS A 48 8.94 7.70 -8.63
C CYS A 48 10.01 6.57 -8.70
N SER A 49 9.77 5.40 -8.08
CA SER A 49 10.67 4.24 -8.12
C SER A 49 10.21 3.10 -9.05
N ALA A 50 9.03 3.22 -9.66
CA ALA A 50 8.39 2.24 -10.54
C ALA A 50 7.97 2.85 -11.89
N LEU A 51 7.43 2.01 -12.79
CA LEU A 51 6.96 2.42 -14.12
C LEU A 51 5.53 1.94 -14.43
N ALA A 52 4.96 1.01 -13.66
CA ALA A 52 3.73 0.30 -14.03
C ALA A 52 2.47 1.16 -13.85
N SER A 53 2.51 2.08 -12.89
CA SER A 53 1.40 2.92 -12.48
C SER A 53 1.80 4.41 -12.53
N ASN A 54 2.74 4.80 -13.39
CA ASN A 54 3.10 6.21 -13.57
C ASN A 54 1.87 7.11 -13.75
N GLY A 55 1.80 8.17 -12.93
CA GLY A 55 0.68 9.11 -12.90
C GLY A 55 0.63 10.01 -14.13
N GLU A 56 -0.54 10.60 -14.39
CA GLU A 56 -0.72 11.52 -15.52
C GLU A 56 -0.12 12.90 -15.29
N LEU A 57 0.16 13.24 -14.02
CA LEU A 57 0.75 14.51 -13.62
C LEU A 57 2.27 14.40 -13.59
N GLY A 58 2.94 15.27 -14.34
CA GLY A 58 4.39 15.38 -14.35
C GLY A 58 4.94 15.90 -13.01
N PRO A 59 6.26 15.80 -12.76
CA PRO A 59 6.87 16.11 -11.46
C PRO A 59 6.69 17.57 -11.00
N THR A 60 6.31 18.48 -11.90
CA THR A 60 6.09 19.90 -11.63
C THR A 60 4.61 20.30 -11.57
N ASP A 61 3.68 19.38 -11.80
CA ASP A 61 2.25 19.67 -11.99
C ASP A 61 1.46 19.80 -10.69
N ILE A 62 2.10 20.29 -9.62
CA ILE A 62 1.48 20.44 -8.29
C ILE A 62 0.22 21.31 -8.33
N GLY A 63 0.20 22.38 -9.14
CA GLY A 63 -0.98 23.23 -9.27
C GLY A 63 -2.18 22.51 -9.91
N ARG A 64 -1.94 21.55 -10.82
CA ARG A 64 -3.00 20.73 -11.42
C ARG A 64 -3.50 19.68 -10.43
N TYR A 65 -2.61 19.06 -9.68
CA TYR A 65 -2.99 18.15 -8.60
C TYR A 65 -3.90 18.84 -7.57
N GLU A 66 -3.57 20.06 -7.17
CA GLU A 66 -4.39 20.83 -6.23
C GLU A 66 -5.76 21.19 -6.83
N THR A 67 -5.78 21.79 -8.02
CA THR A 67 -6.99 22.46 -8.56
C THR A 67 -7.86 21.60 -9.48
N GLU A 68 -7.29 20.60 -10.15
CA GLU A 68 -8.00 19.71 -11.08
C GLU A 68 -8.29 18.34 -10.46
N TYR A 69 -7.58 17.97 -9.39
CA TYR A 69 -7.74 16.66 -8.73
C TYR A 69 -8.30 16.77 -7.30
N ILE A 70 -7.54 17.33 -6.34
CA ILE A 70 -7.98 17.40 -4.93
C ILE A 70 -9.20 18.31 -4.74
N ASP A 71 -9.21 19.50 -5.33
CA ASP A 71 -10.31 20.45 -5.17
C ASP A 71 -11.67 19.90 -5.64
N PRO A 72 -11.77 19.28 -6.84
CA PRO A 72 -13.01 18.63 -7.26
C PRO A 72 -13.43 17.46 -6.37
N ILE A 73 -12.48 16.65 -5.88
CA ILE A 73 -12.77 15.55 -4.94
C ILE A 73 -13.38 16.11 -3.65
N ALA A 74 -12.71 17.09 -3.03
CA ALA A 74 -13.18 17.74 -1.80
C ALA A 74 -14.55 18.41 -2.01
N SER A 75 -14.75 19.08 -3.15
CA SER A 75 -16.04 19.68 -3.50
C SER A 75 -17.17 18.65 -3.53
N ILE A 76 -16.97 17.51 -4.20
CA ILE A 76 -17.97 16.44 -4.27
C ILE A 76 -18.22 15.82 -2.90
N MET A 77 -17.16 15.52 -2.13
CA MET A 77 -17.29 14.92 -0.79
C MET A 77 -17.97 15.86 0.23
N SER A 78 -17.84 17.18 0.04
CA SER A 78 -18.44 18.19 0.91
C SER A 78 -19.95 18.38 0.73
N ASP A 79 -20.56 17.81 -0.32
CA ASP A 79 -22.00 17.90 -0.54
C ASP A 79 -22.76 17.35 0.67
N ALA A 80 -23.62 18.19 1.26
CA ALA A 80 -24.41 17.86 2.45
C ALA A 80 -25.24 16.57 2.28
N LYS A 81 -25.53 16.17 1.03
CA LYS A 81 -26.14 14.89 0.70
C LYS A 81 -25.36 13.69 1.28
N TYR A 82 -24.03 13.76 1.34
CA TYR A 82 -23.16 12.66 1.80
C TYR A 82 -22.78 12.75 3.28
N ALA A 83 -23.29 13.73 4.03
CA ALA A 83 -22.90 13.97 5.43
C ALA A 83 -23.18 12.78 6.38
N SER A 84 -24.03 11.83 5.98
CA SER A 84 -24.31 10.59 6.74
C SER A 84 -23.34 9.45 6.47
N LEU A 85 -22.54 9.53 5.40
CA LEU A 85 -21.49 8.56 5.09
C LEU A 85 -20.22 8.88 5.86
N ARG A 86 -19.44 7.85 6.20
CA ARG A 86 -18.05 7.99 6.62
C ARG A 86 -17.16 7.75 5.42
N ILE A 87 -16.34 8.72 5.05
CA ILE A 87 -15.52 8.67 3.84
C ILE A 87 -14.06 8.47 4.27
N VAL A 88 -13.54 7.26 4.09
CA VAL A 88 -12.14 6.95 4.36
C VAL A 88 -11.32 7.26 3.12
N ASN A 89 -10.30 8.10 3.27
CA ASN A 89 -9.37 8.44 2.21
C ASN A 89 -8.01 7.81 2.52
N ILE A 90 -7.60 6.88 1.67
CA ILE A 90 -6.23 6.36 1.66
C ILE A 90 -5.37 7.33 0.87
N ILE A 91 -4.40 7.95 1.53
CA ILE A 91 -3.64 9.07 0.98
C ILE A 91 -2.34 8.57 0.36
N GLU A 92 -2.32 8.63 -0.96
CA GLU A 92 -1.15 8.54 -1.84
C GLU A 92 -0.23 7.35 -1.53
N PRO A 93 -0.67 6.11 -1.80
CA PRO A 93 0.22 4.94 -1.76
C PRO A 93 1.48 5.12 -2.60
N ASP A 94 2.57 4.43 -2.22
CA ASP A 94 3.85 4.43 -2.96
C ASP A 94 4.44 5.85 -3.20
N SER A 95 4.27 6.75 -2.22
CA SER A 95 4.74 8.13 -2.30
C SER A 95 5.88 8.45 -1.31
N LEU A 96 5.58 8.99 -0.13
CA LEU A 96 6.53 9.47 0.88
C LEU A 96 7.62 8.45 1.26
N PRO A 97 7.34 7.13 1.41
CA PRO A 97 8.37 6.14 1.67
C PRO A 97 9.51 6.14 0.64
N ASN A 98 9.24 6.51 -0.62
CA ASN A 98 10.28 6.59 -1.64
C ASN A 98 11.29 7.71 -1.37
N LEU A 99 10.91 8.80 -0.69
CA LEU A 99 11.81 9.91 -0.39
C LEU A 99 12.89 9.53 0.64
N THR A 100 12.61 8.51 1.45
CA THR A 100 13.55 7.99 2.46
C THR A 100 14.42 6.87 1.88
N THR A 101 13.85 5.98 1.05
CA THR A 101 14.57 4.78 0.59
C THR A 101 15.17 4.89 -0.82
N ASN A 102 14.55 5.66 -1.72
CA ASN A 102 14.83 5.63 -3.16
C ASN A 102 15.31 6.98 -3.73
N ALA A 103 15.59 7.97 -2.88
CA ALA A 103 16.07 9.29 -3.28
C ALA A 103 17.48 9.65 -2.75
N GLY A 104 18.20 8.67 -2.17
CA GLY A 104 19.44 8.89 -1.40
C GLY A 104 20.75 8.66 -2.14
N GLY A 105 20.72 8.33 -3.44
CA GLY A 105 21.92 7.97 -4.21
C GLY A 105 22.46 6.57 -3.92
N THR A 106 21.64 5.70 -3.34
CA THR A 106 21.92 4.26 -3.16
C THR A 106 21.69 3.50 -4.47
N ALA A 107 22.13 2.23 -4.54
CA ALA A 107 21.91 1.39 -5.72
C ALA A 107 20.42 1.18 -6.08
N GLY A 108 19.51 1.40 -5.13
CA GLY A 108 18.06 1.38 -5.34
C GLY A 108 17.43 2.73 -5.71
N SER A 109 18.20 3.82 -5.70
CA SER A 109 17.66 5.16 -5.93
C SER A 109 17.31 5.42 -7.41
N THR A 110 16.39 6.36 -7.64
CA THR A 110 16.02 6.83 -8.98
C THR A 110 16.11 8.35 -9.10
N ASP A 111 16.39 8.84 -10.30
CA ASP A 111 16.43 10.28 -10.58
C ASP A 111 15.05 10.93 -10.39
N ALA A 112 13.98 10.19 -10.66
CA ALA A 112 12.61 10.64 -10.42
C ALA A 112 12.35 10.87 -8.92
N CYS A 113 12.73 9.93 -8.04
CA CYS A 113 12.56 10.13 -6.60
C CYS A 113 13.47 11.24 -6.06
N ALA A 114 14.70 11.35 -6.57
CA ALA A 114 15.58 12.47 -6.23
C ALA A 114 14.95 13.82 -6.65
N THR A 115 14.30 13.88 -7.81
CA THR A 115 13.57 15.06 -8.29
C THR A 115 12.41 15.42 -7.37
N MET A 116 11.58 14.44 -6.99
CA MET A 116 10.45 14.67 -6.09
C MET A 116 10.88 15.10 -4.69
N LYS A 117 11.97 14.53 -4.17
CA LYS A 117 12.56 14.98 -2.91
C LYS A 117 13.10 16.41 -2.99
N ALA A 118 13.73 16.76 -4.11
CA ALA A 118 14.33 18.09 -4.29
C ALA A 118 13.27 19.19 -4.46
N ASN A 119 12.16 18.91 -5.14
CA ASN A 119 11.09 19.90 -5.37
C ASN A 119 10.05 19.97 -4.22
N GLY A 120 10.01 18.94 -3.38
CA GLY A 120 9.12 18.82 -2.21
C GLY A 120 7.64 18.63 -2.56
N ASN A 121 7.33 18.19 -3.78
CA ASN A 121 5.95 18.13 -4.26
C ASN A 121 5.16 16.93 -3.71
N TYR A 122 5.83 15.85 -3.28
CA TYR A 122 5.16 14.78 -2.54
C TYR A 122 4.68 15.30 -1.17
N GLU A 123 5.54 15.95 -0.40
CA GLU A 123 5.17 16.52 0.90
C GLU A 123 4.09 17.58 0.76
N LYS A 124 4.21 18.49 -0.23
CA LYS A 124 3.22 19.53 -0.49
C LYS A 124 1.87 18.95 -0.90
N GLY A 125 1.86 17.98 -1.81
CA GLY A 125 0.63 17.36 -2.33
C GLY A 125 -0.08 16.54 -1.26
N VAL A 126 0.66 15.75 -0.48
CA VAL A 126 0.08 15.02 0.67
C VAL A 126 -0.49 16.00 1.70
N GLY A 127 0.27 17.04 2.09
CA GLY A 127 -0.22 18.06 3.02
C GLY A 127 -1.45 18.79 2.49
N TYR A 128 -1.50 19.11 1.19
CA TYR A 128 -2.68 19.75 0.59
C TYR A 128 -3.90 18.84 0.63
N ALA A 129 -3.76 17.57 0.25
CA ALA A 129 -4.84 16.58 0.31
C ALA A 129 -5.35 16.39 1.74
N LEU A 130 -4.45 16.26 2.72
CA LEU A 130 -4.80 16.15 4.14
C LEU A 130 -5.60 17.36 4.62
N ASN A 131 -5.12 18.57 4.36
CA ASN A 131 -5.79 19.81 4.76
C ASN A 131 -7.20 19.93 4.15
N LYS A 132 -7.32 19.73 2.84
CA LYS A 132 -8.59 19.91 2.11
C LYS A 132 -9.63 18.86 2.47
N LEU A 133 -9.21 17.59 2.56
CA LEU A 133 -10.11 16.50 2.87
C LEU A 133 -10.39 16.49 4.38
N GLY A 134 -9.39 16.65 5.24
CA GLY A 134 -9.52 16.67 6.70
C GLY A 134 -10.41 17.79 7.25
N ALA A 135 -10.59 18.89 6.50
CA ALA A 135 -11.54 19.94 6.83
C ALA A 135 -13.02 19.49 6.76
N LEU A 136 -13.33 18.34 6.13
CA LEU A 136 -14.68 17.81 6.02
C LEU A 136 -15.03 16.96 7.26
N PRO A 137 -16.21 17.16 7.88
CA PRO A 137 -16.52 16.57 9.20
C PRO A 137 -16.76 15.05 9.17
N ASN A 138 -16.90 14.45 7.99
CA ASN A 138 -17.23 13.05 7.79
C ASN A 138 -16.17 12.29 6.99
N THR A 139 -14.99 12.88 6.79
CA THR A 139 -13.84 12.24 6.15
C THR A 139 -12.79 11.81 7.16
N TYR A 140 -12.07 10.74 6.84
CA TYR A 140 -11.07 10.12 7.69
C TYR A 140 -9.84 9.79 6.85
N ASN A 141 -8.77 10.56 6.99
CA ASN A 141 -7.57 10.39 6.17
C ASN A 141 -6.60 9.40 6.83
N TYR A 142 -6.20 8.38 6.07
CA TYR A 142 -5.16 7.42 6.44
C TYR A 142 -3.98 7.55 5.48
N ILE A 143 -2.83 7.98 6.00
CA ILE A 143 -1.60 8.11 5.19
C ILE A 143 -1.05 6.71 4.88
N ASP A 144 -0.69 6.44 3.63
CA ASP A 144 0.02 5.20 3.30
C ASP A 144 1.40 5.14 3.95
N ALA A 145 1.66 4.01 4.61
CA ALA A 145 2.86 3.75 5.38
C ALA A 145 3.63 2.53 4.87
N ALA A 146 3.58 2.28 3.56
CA ALA A 146 4.24 1.14 2.91
C ALA A 146 3.93 -0.19 3.62
N HIS A 147 4.94 -1.01 3.91
CA HIS A 147 4.81 -2.30 4.56
C HIS A 147 6.12 -2.65 5.31
N HIS A 148 6.10 -3.69 6.15
CA HIS A 148 7.23 -4.03 7.02
C HIS A 148 8.51 -4.32 6.21
N ALA A 149 8.37 -5.05 5.10
CA ALA A 149 9.47 -5.38 4.21
C ALA A 149 9.95 -4.23 3.30
N TRP A 150 9.53 -2.99 3.59
CA TRP A 150 10.10 -1.78 2.99
C TRP A 150 10.69 -0.87 4.08
N LEU A 151 9.92 -0.56 5.12
CA LEU A 151 10.31 0.41 6.15
C LEU A 151 10.72 -0.22 7.48
N GLY A 152 10.66 -1.53 7.62
CA GLY A 152 10.87 -2.24 8.89
C GLY A 152 12.31 -2.32 9.39
N TRP A 153 13.29 -1.84 8.61
CA TRP A 153 14.66 -1.68 9.09
C TRP A 153 14.83 -0.37 9.86
N ASP A 154 15.61 -0.39 10.94
CA ASP A 154 15.96 0.81 11.73
C ASP A 154 16.41 2.00 10.87
N SER A 155 17.14 1.74 9.78
CA SER A 155 17.62 2.78 8.84
C SER A 155 16.50 3.50 8.08
N ASN A 156 15.31 2.91 8.00
CA ASN A 156 14.17 3.39 7.22
C ASN A 156 13.01 3.81 8.13
N PHE A 157 12.79 3.07 9.23
CA PHE A 157 11.61 3.17 10.08
C PHE A 157 11.42 4.57 10.69
N VAL A 158 12.40 5.05 11.44
CA VAL A 158 12.35 6.38 12.07
C VAL A 158 12.38 7.51 11.02
N PRO A 159 13.25 7.48 9.99
CA PRO A 159 13.21 8.48 8.92
C PRO A 159 11.87 8.56 8.19
N ALA A 160 11.19 7.43 7.96
CA ALA A 160 9.87 7.43 7.35
C ALA A 160 8.81 8.05 8.27
N ALA A 161 8.82 7.73 9.57
CA ALA A 161 7.93 8.38 10.53
C ALA A 161 8.10 9.91 10.55
N GLN A 162 9.35 10.40 10.49
CA GLN A 162 9.67 11.82 10.39
C GLN A 162 9.18 12.44 9.06
N GLU A 163 9.31 11.73 7.95
CA GLU A 163 8.82 12.17 6.65
C GLU A 163 7.28 12.29 6.63
N PHE A 164 6.57 11.35 7.25
CA PHE A 164 5.12 11.45 7.43
C PHE A 164 4.72 12.68 8.26
N LEU A 165 5.42 12.95 9.37
CA LEU A 165 5.15 14.13 10.19
C LEU A 165 5.38 15.44 9.42
N LYS A 166 6.45 15.48 8.62
CA LYS A 166 6.77 16.63 7.77
C LYS A 166 5.66 16.89 6.74
N ALA A 167 5.16 15.85 6.07
CA ALA A 167 4.04 15.99 5.13
C ALA A 167 2.73 16.40 5.83
N ALA A 168 2.42 15.78 6.98
CA ALA A 168 1.23 16.07 7.79
C ALA A 168 1.25 17.45 8.49
N THR A 169 2.33 18.21 8.34
CA THR A 169 2.47 19.60 8.85
C THR A 169 2.84 20.59 7.75
N SER A 170 2.64 20.20 6.48
CA SER A 170 2.89 21.03 5.30
C SER A 170 1.58 21.53 4.69
N SER A 171 1.65 22.54 3.81
CA SER A 171 0.51 23.01 3.00
C SER A 171 -0.79 23.31 3.79
N GLY A 172 -0.64 23.73 5.05
CA GLY A 172 -1.76 24.05 5.95
C GLY A 172 -2.35 22.86 6.71
N ALA A 173 -1.91 21.62 6.42
CA ALA A 173 -2.28 20.47 7.23
C ALA A 173 -1.65 20.51 8.62
N THR A 174 -2.32 19.82 9.53
CA THR A 174 -1.88 19.53 10.87
C THR A 174 -2.07 18.05 11.17
N VAL A 175 -1.47 17.54 12.24
CA VAL A 175 -1.69 16.15 12.69
C VAL A 175 -3.15 15.83 13.04
N ASN A 176 -4.02 16.84 13.17
CA ASN A 176 -5.47 16.64 13.37
C ASN A 176 -6.20 16.28 12.07
N ASP A 177 -5.60 16.55 10.92
CA ASP A 177 -6.14 16.17 9.61
C ASP A 177 -5.83 14.71 9.26
N VAL A 178 -5.17 13.98 10.17
CA VAL A 178 -4.75 12.58 10.03
C VAL A 178 -5.50 11.71 11.04
N GLN A 179 -6.38 10.84 10.54
CA GLN A 179 -7.08 9.86 11.37
C GLN A 179 -6.18 8.65 11.69
N GLY A 180 -5.28 8.31 10.78
CA GLY A 180 -4.44 7.14 10.94
C GLY A 180 -3.47 6.90 9.80
N PHE A 181 -2.99 5.67 9.74
CA PHE A 181 -2.07 5.18 8.71
C PHE A 181 -2.51 3.83 8.19
N ILE A 182 -2.14 3.49 6.96
CA ILE A 182 -2.39 2.16 6.40
C ILE A 182 -1.10 1.50 5.96
N THR A 183 -0.96 0.20 6.21
CA THR A 183 0.14 -0.61 5.69
C THR A 183 -0.36 -1.64 4.68
N ASN A 184 0.58 -2.16 3.90
CA ASN A 184 0.40 -3.25 2.95
C ASN A 184 -0.49 -2.94 1.74
N THR A 185 -0.83 -1.66 1.48
CA THR A 185 -1.68 -1.25 0.36
C THR A 185 -1.17 -1.84 -0.95
N ALA A 186 -2.00 -2.64 -1.62
CA ALA A 186 -1.65 -3.35 -2.84
C ALA A 186 -0.40 -4.26 -2.76
N ASN A 187 0.01 -4.69 -1.56
CA ASN A 187 1.14 -5.58 -1.36
C ASN A 187 0.67 -6.96 -0.84
N TYR A 188 1.63 -7.77 -0.39
CA TYR A 188 1.43 -9.20 -0.14
C TYR A 188 2.04 -9.66 1.19
N SER A 189 2.60 -8.75 1.99
CA SER A 189 3.25 -9.11 3.25
C SER A 189 2.25 -9.76 4.20
N ALA A 190 2.68 -10.86 4.84
CA ALA A 190 1.85 -11.63 5.75
C ALA A 190 1.23 -10.74 6.84
N LEU A 191 -0.06 -10.96 7.14
CA LEU A 191 -0.71 -10.28 8.26
C LEU A 191 -0.01 -10.62 9.59
N THR A 192 0.24 -11.92 9.81
CA THR A 192 1.05 -12.46 10.90
C THR A 192 1.85 -13.65 10.37
N GLU A 193 3.07 -13.83 10.86
CA GLU A 193 3.84 -15.07 10.62
C GLU A 193 3.65 -16.04 11.79
N PRO A 194 2.88 -17.14 11.63
CA PRO A 194 2.46 -17.96 12.77
C PRO A 194 3.50 -19.00 13.22
N TYR A 195 4.54 -19.24 12.42
CA TYR A 195 5.44 -20.39 12.58
C TYR A 195 6.89 -20.03 12.88
N PHE A 196 7.22 -18.74 12.95
CA PHE A 196 8.50 -18.26 13.45
C PHE A 196 8.34 -16.81 13.91
N LYS A 197 9.22 -16.36 14.81
CA LYS A 197 9.27 -14.97 15.27
C LYS A 197 10.59 -14.33 14.89
N VAL A 198 10.60 -13.01 14.72
CA VAL A 198 11.84 -12.24 14.50
C VAL A 198 12.85 -12.43 15.65
N THR A 199 12.36 -12.71 16.86
CA THR A 199 13.15 -12.94 18.08
C THR A 199 13.66 -14.38 18.25
N ASP A 200 13.28 -15.31 17.38
CA ASP A 200 13.74 -16.69 17.47
C ASP A 200 15.24 -16.80 17.11
N SER A 201 15.84 -17.92 17.51
CA SER A 201 17.19 -18.29 17.09
C SER A 201 17.30 -19.79 16.82
N VAL A 202 18.14 -20.15 15.86
CA VAL A 202 18.44 -21.53 15.46
C VAL A 202 19.94 -21.75 15.60
N ASN A 203 20.35 -22.68 16.47
CA ASN A 203 21.76 -23.00 16.72
C ASN A 203 22.64 -21.78 17.06
N GLY A 204 22.07 -20.81 17.81
CA GLY A 204 22.76 -19.58 18.20
C GLY A 204 22.72 -18.44 17.15
N THR A 205 22.13 -18.68 15.98
CA THR A 205 21.92 -17.67 14.93
C THR A 205 20.50 -17.12 15.00
N THR A 206 20.35 -15.80 15.12
CA THR A 206 19.03 -15.14 15.13
C THR A 206 18.32 -15.23 13.78
N VAL A 207 16.98 -15.33 13.78
CA VAL A 207 16.13 -15.25 12.58
C VAL A 207 16.42 -14.02 11.70
N ARG A 208 16.82 -12.90 12.31
CA ARG A 208 17.22 -11.69 11.57
C ARG A 208 18.36 -11.93 10.61
N GLN A 209 19.23 -12.92 10.84
CA GLN A 209 20.32 -13.26 9.93
C GLN A 209 19.90 -14.14 8.74
N SER A 210 18.65 -14.61 8.69
CA SER A 210 18.15 -15.33 7.52
C SER A 210 18.08 -14.42 6.30
N LYS A 211 18.26 -14.98 5.11
CA LYS A 211 18.22 -14.24 3.84
C LYS A 211 16.86 -13.60 3.56
N TRP A 212 15.78 -14.19 4.08
CA TRP A 212 14.43 -13.67 3.90
C TRP A 212 14.17 -12.44 4.79
N VAL A 213 14.57 -12.51 6.05
CA VAL A 213 14.36 -11.40 7.01
C VAL A 213 15.38 -10.28 6.81
N ASP A 214 16.61 -10.63 6.43
CA ASP A 214 17.68 -9.70 6.07
C ASP A 214 17.83 -8.52 7.05
N TRP A 215 17.95 -8.84 8.34
CA TRP A 215 18.06 -7.90 9.45
C TRP A 215 16.84 -7.01 9.74
N ASN A 216 15.70 -7.20 9.06
CA ASN A 216 14.47 -6.49 9.40
C ASN A 216 14.03 -6.77 10.85
N ASP A 217 13.45 -5.78 11.51
CA ASP A 217 12.94 -5.89 12.89
C ASP A 217 11.52 -6.49 12.95
N TYR A 218 10.91 -6.70 11.79
CA TYR A 218 9.55 -7.23 11.65
C TYR A 218 9.53 -8.35 10.60
N VAL A 219 8.57 -9.26 10.75
CA VAL A 219 8.35 -10.39 9.82
C VAL A 219 6.92 -10.42 9.29
N ASP A 220 6.08 -9.51 9.77
CA ASP A 220 4.67 -9.40 9.41
C ASP A 220 4.14 -7.97 9.59
N GLU A 221 2.95 -7.72 9.04
CA GLU A 221 2.33 -6.39 9.06
C GLU A 221 1.74 -6.01 10.41
N LEU A 222 1.23 -6.95 11.20
CA LEU A 222 0.62 -6.62 12.48
C LEU A 222 1.65 -6.04 13.45
N SER A 223 2.80 -6.69 13.59
CA SER A 223 3.88 -6.21 14.47
C SER A 223 4.44 -4.87 13.99
N TYR A 224 4.64 -4.72 12.68
CA TYR A 224 5.09 -3.48 12.07
C TYR A 224 4.11 -2.33 12.29
N ALA A 225 2.81 -2.53 12.00
CA ALA A 225 1.79 -1.50 12.15
C ALA A 225 1.67 -1.02 13.61
N GLN A 226 1.71 -1.95 14.57
CA GLN A 226 1.65 -1.60 16.00
C GLN A 226 2.88 -0.83 16.49
N ALA A 227 4.07 -1.21 16.03
CA ALA A 227 5.29 -0.49 16.35
C ALA A 227 5.31 0.89 15.70
N LEU A 228 4.89 1.00 14.44
CA LEU A 228 4.85 2.26 13.71
C LEU A 228 3.87 3.24 14.35
N ARG A 229 2.69 2.76 14.77
CA ARG A 229 1.74 3.57 15.54
C ARG A 229 2.37 4.16 16.80
N THR A 230 3.11 3.33 17.55
CA THR A 230 3.80 3.78 18.77
C THR A 230 4.81 4.88 18.45
N GLU A 231 5.61 4.70 17.40
CA GLU A 231 6.60 5.69 16.97
C GLU A 231 5.96 7.00 16.51
N LEU A 232 4.91 6.93 15.69
CA LEU A 232 4.19 8.11 15.20
C LEU A 232 3.61 8.95 16.35
N VAL A 233 3.02 8.30 17.35
CA VAL A 233 2.54 8.98 18.56
C VAL A 233 3.70 9.59 19.35
N SER A 234 4.84 8.90 19.42
CA SER A 234 6.04 9.38 20.13
C SER A 234 6.57 10.70 19.55
N ILE A 235 6.46 10.88 18.22
CA ILE A 235 7.00 12.05 17.50
C ILE A 235 5.98 13.18 17.29
N GLY A 236 4.73 13.01 17.73
CA GLY A 236 3.75 14.11 17.79
C GLY A 236 2.43 13.91 17.05
N PHE A 237 2.18 12.75 16.44
CA PHE A 237 0.83 12.43 15.98
C PHE A 237 -0.12 12.20 17.16
N ASN A 238 -1.42 12.41 16.92
CA ASN A 238 -2.45 12.24 17.94
C ASN A 238 -2.43 10.82 18.54
N SER A 239 -2.52 10.70 19.87
CA SER A 239 -2.52 9.38 20.54
C SER A 239 -3.70 8.49 20.16
N GLY A 240 -4.74 9.07 19.55
CA GLY A 240 -5.92 8.40 19.01
C GLY A 240 -5.81 7.92 17.57
N ILE A 241 -4.66 8.08 16.88
CA ILE A 241 -4.51 7.51 15.54
C ILE A 241 -4.69 5.99 15.56
N GLY A 242 -5.24 5.44 14.49
CA GLY A 242 -5.36 4.01 14.26
C GLY A 242 -4.63 3.54 13.01
N MET A 243 -4.42 2.24 12.91
CA MET A 243 -3.78 1.62 11.75
C MET A 243 -4.79 0.82 10.94
N LEU A 244 -4.64 0.83 9.62
CA LEU A 244 -5.27 -0.12 8.72
C LEU A 244 -4.22 -1.07 8.16
N ILE A 245 -4.63 -2.28 7.78
CA ILE A 245 -3.79 -3.21 7.02
C ILE A 245 -4.59 -3.68 5.81
N ASP A 246 -4.06 -3.48 4.61
CA ASP A 246 -4.62 -4.06 3.40
C ASP A 246 -4.39 -5.58 3.41
N THR A 247 -5.48 -6.33 3.50
CA THR A 247 -5.51 -7.79 3.59
C THR A 247 -6.08 -8.43 2.33
N SER A 248 -6.21 -7.66 1.25
CA SER A 248 -6.80 -8.10 -0.01
C SER A 248 -6.12 -9.34 -0.61
N ARG A 249 -4.78 -9.45 -0.50
CA ARG A 249 -3.98 -10.47 -1.22
C ARG A 249 -2.87 -11.12 -0.38
N ASN A 250 -2.93 -11.03 0.94
CA ASN A 250 -1.85 -11.48 1.83
C ASN A 250 -2.16 -12.76 2.64
N GLY A 251 -3.15 -13.55 2.23
CA GLY A 251 -3.56 -14.74 2.98
C GLY A 251 -2.54 -15.87 2.92
N TRP A 252 -1.89 -16.07 1.77
CA TRP A 252 -0.94 -17.16 1.53
C TRP A 252 -1.48 -18.53 1.98
N GLY A 253 -2.66 -18.87 1.48
CA GLY A 253 -3.33 -20.15 1.71
C GLY A 253 -2.98 -21.21 0.67
N GLY A 254 -3.95 -22.06 0.38
CA GLY A 254 -3.78 -23.19 -0.52
C GLY A 254 -2.92 -24.30 0.08
N THR A 255 -2.66 -25.33 -0.73
CA THR A 255 -1.94 -26.54 -0.29
C THR A 255 -0.45 -26.32 -0.04
N ALA A 256 0.10 -25.16 -0.45
CA ALA A 256 1.50 -24.80 -0.26
C ALA A 256 1.74 -24.03 1.06
N ARG A 257 0.68 -23.63 1.77
CA ARG A 257 0.80 -22.97 3.07
C ARG A 257 1.46 -23.93 4.08
N PRO A 258 2.54 -23.53 4.78
CA PRO A 258 3.11 -24.33 5.86
C PRO A 258 2.06 -24.65 6.93
N THR A 259 2.20 -25.81 7.57
CA THR A 259 1.35 -26.21 8.71
C THR A 259 2.09 -26.14 10.05
N GLY A 260 3.32 -25.64 10.06
CA GLY A 260 4.20 -25.61 11.21
C GLY A 260 5.56 -24.96 10.89
N PRO A 261 6.43 -24.81 11.89
CA PRO A 261 7.78 -24.28 11.71
C PRO A 261 8.63 -25.13 10.76
N GLY A 262 9.63 -24.51 10.14
CA GLY A 262 10.66 -25.23 9.39
C GLY A 262 11.59 -26.04 10.28
N ALA A 263 12.48 -26.82 9.66
CA ALA A 263 13.47 -27.60 10.41
C ALA A 263 14.54 -26.68 11.04
N THR A 264 14.91 -26.95 12.29
CA THR A 264 15.91 -26.16 13.05
C THR A 264 17.35 -26.57 12.74
N THR A 265 17.67 -26.86 11.48
CA THR A 265 19.04 -27.20 11.04
C THR A 265 19.90 -25.96 10.89
N ASP A 266 19.32 -24.91 10.33
CA ASP A 266 19.90 -23.59 10.14
C ASP A 266 18.76 -22.56 10.00
N VAL A 267 19.10 -21.28 10.13
CA VAL A 267 18.10 -20.21 10.16
C VAL A 267 17.34 -20.05 8.85
N ASP A 268 17.99 -20.27 7.70
CA ASP A 268 17.36 -20.16 6.39
C ASP A 268 16.36 -21.30 6.17
N THR A 269 16.71 -22.53 6.55
CA THR A 269 15.80 -23.69 6.49
C THR A 269 14.60 -23.53 7.42
N TYR A 270 14.82 -23.03 8.64
CA TYR A 270 13.76 -22.75 9.60
C TYR A 270 12.77 -21.72 9.07
N VAL A 271 13.28 -20.57 8.61
CA VAL A 271 12.44 -19.48 8.09
C VAL A 271 11.75 -19.89 6.79
N ASN A 272 12.45 -20.48 5.82
CA ASN A 272 11.82 -20.88 4.55
C ASN A 272 10.77 -21.98 4.70
N GLY A 273 10.96 -22.90 5.66
CA GLY A 273 9.99 -23.93 5.99
C GLY A 273 8.76 -23.38 6.72
N GLY A 274 8.94 -22.36 7.57
CA GLY A 274 7.88 -21.78 8.39
C GLY A 274 7.12 -20.61 7.74
N ARG A 275 7.75 -19.78 6.90
CA ARG A 275 7.12 -18.56 6.39
C ARG A 275 5.91 -18.84 5.50
N ILE A 276 4.82 -18.14 5.78
CA ILE A 276 3.60 -18.20 4.96
C ILE A 276 3.76 -17.34 3.73
N ASP A 277 4.41 -16.17 3.81
CA ASP A 277 4.75 -15.40 2.62
C ASP A 277 5.70 -16.22 1.77
N LYS A 278 5.29 -16.61 0.56
CA LYS A 278 6.06 -17.50 -0.33
C LYS A 278 6.77 -16.75 -1.46
N ARG A 279 6.86 -15.42 -1.42
CA ARG A 279 7.63 -14.67 -2.43
C ARG A 279 9.10 -15.09 -2.41
N ILE A 280 9.80 -14.81 -3.50
CA ILE A 280 11.24 -15.05 -3.62
C ILE A 280 12.00 -14.03 -2.74
N HIS A 281 11.59 -12.78 -2.81
CA HIS A 281 12.10 -11.67 -2.02
C HIS A 281 10.94 -10.77 -1.61
N ALA A 282 10.97 -10.20 -0.41
CA ALA A 282 9.87 -9.41 0.12
C ALA A 282 9.66 -8.06 -0.62
N GLY A 283 10.69 -7.59 -1.34
CA GLY A 283 10.61 -6.47 -2.29
C GLY A 283 9.93 -6.80 -3.63
N ASN A 284 9.48 -8.03 -3.85
CA ASN A 284 8.70 -8.38 -5.04
C ASN A 284 7.23 -7.98 -4.83
N TRP A 285 6.75 -7.03 -5.63
CA TRP A 285 5.46 -6.37 -5.42
C TRP A 285 4.45 -6.56 -6.55
N CYS A 286 4.87 -6.95 -7.76
CA CYS A 286 3.94 -7.00 -8.90
C CYS A 286 3.39 -8.40 -9.14
N ASN A 287 2.05 -8.53 -9.20
CA ASN A 287 1.30 -9.72 -9.62
C ASN A 287 1.85 -11.03 -9.06
N GLN A 288 2.07 -11.09 -7.74
CA GLN A 288 2.85 -12.16 -7.13
C GLN A 288 2.17 -13.52 -7.28
N SER A 289 2.90 -14.46 -7.87
CA SER A 289 2.46 -15.84 -8.02
C SER A 289 2.36 -16.56 -6.66
N GLY A 290 1.31 -17.36 -6.51
CA GLY A 290 1.03 -18.09 -5.27
C GLY A 290 0.30 -17.29 -4.20
N ALA A 291 0.09 -15.98 -4.39
CA ALA A 291 -0.67 -15.14 -3.48
C ALA A 291 -2.12 -15.63 -3.32
N GLY A 292 -2.75 -15.22 -2.23
CA GLY A 292 -4.10 -15.65 -1.83
C GLY A 292 -4.87 -14.52 -1.16
N ILE A 293 -6.19 -14.48 -1.31
CA ILE A 293 -7.04 -13.56 -0.55
C ILE A 293 -6.77 -13.73 0.95
N GLY A 294 -6.60 -12.63 1.67
CA GLY A 294 -6.39 -12.64 3.11
C GLY A 294 -7.68 -12.65 3.93
N GLU A 295 -7.54 -12.13 5.15
CA GLU A 295 -8.68 -11.88 6.02
C GLU A 295 -9.66 -10.93 5.34
N ARG A 296 -10.97 -11.17 5.50
CA ARG A 296 -11.99 -10.28 4.93
C ARG A 296 -12.03 -8.97 5.73
N PRO A 297 -12.56 -7.87 5.16
CA PRO A 297 -12.66 -6.62 5.88
C PRO A 297 -13.29 -6.80 7.26
N THR A 298 -12.55 -6.42 8.30
CA THR A 298 -12.88 -6.70 9.71
C THR A 298 -12.57 -5.47 10.54
N ALA A 299 -13.57 -4.94 11.25
CA ALA A 299 -13.43 -3.77 12.09
C ALA A 299 -12.82 -4.11 13.45
N ALA A 300 -11.89 -3.27 13.93
CA ALA A 300 -11.20 -3.37 15.20
C ALA A 300 -10.67 -4.78 15.55
N PRO A 301 -9.91 -5.44 14.65
CA PRO A 301 -9.50 -6.83 14.85
C PRO A 301 -8.44 -7.00 15.95
N GLN A 302 -7.64 -5.97 16.22
CA GLN A 302 -6.52 -5.99 17.15
C GLN A 302 -6.32 -4.61 17.82
N PRO A 303 -5.66 -4.52 18.98
CA PRO A 303 -5.32 -3.24 19.59
C PRO A 303 -4.51 -2.35 18.65
N GLY A 304 -4.96 -1.10 18.49
CA GLY A 304 -4.34 -0.10 17.60
C GLY A 304 -4.61 -0.29 16.11
N ILE A 305 -5.36 -1.32 15.72
CA ILE A 305 -5.79 -1.56 14.33
C ILE A 305 -7.27 -1.22 14.20
N ASP A 306 -7.60 -0.20 13.41
CA ASP A 306 -8.99 0.24 13.18
C ASP A 306 -9.74 -0.77 12.31
N ALA A 307 -9.09 -1.32 11.28
CA ALA A 307 -9.64 -2.38 10.47
C ALA A 307 -8.56 -3.13 9.67
N TYR A 308 -8.86 -4.38 9.36
CA TYR A 308 -8.36 -5.00 8.13
C TYR A 308 -9.28 -4.56 7.00
N ALA A 309 -8.71 -4.08 5.90
CA ALA A 309 -9.45 -3.56 4.76
C ALA A 309 -8.96 -4.21 3.46
N TRP A 310 -9.76 -4.14 2.40
CA TRP A 310 -9.35 -4.54 1.05
C TRP A 310 -9.25 -3.30 0.19
N ILE A 311 -8.05 -2.71 0.13
CA ILE A 311 -7.84 -1.47 -0.60
C ILE A 311 -7.56 -1.76 -2.07
N LYS A 312 -6.62 -2.66 -2.36
CA LYS A 312 -6.45 -3.19 -3.72
C LYS A 312 -7.56 -4.19 -4.02
N PRO A 313 -8.41 -3.97 -5.04
CA PRO A 313 -9.45 -4.93 -5.38
C PRO A 313 -8.84 -6.26 -5.86
N PRO A 314 -9.14 -7.40 -5.22
CA PRO A 314 -8.63 -8.69 -5.67
C PRO A 314 -9.03 -8.97 -7.13
N GLY A 315 -8.03 -9.26 -7.96
CA GLY A 315 -8.21 -9.50 -9.39
C GLY A 315 -7.88 -8.31 -10.30
N GLU A 316 -7.64 -7.12 -9.77
CA GLU A 316 -7.04 -6.04 -10.55
C GLU A 316 -5.52 -6.19 -10.62
N SER A 317 -4.98 -6.15 -11.84
CA SER A 317 -3.54 -6.25 -12.10
C SER A 317 -2.75 -5.13 -11.40
N ASP A 318 -1.51 -5.44 -11.03
CA ASP A 318 -0.52 -4.46 -10.55
C ASP A 318 0.21 -3.76 -11.70
N GLY A 319 0.21 -4.35 -12.90
CA GLY A 319 0.96 -3.86 -14.05
C GLY A 319 1.09 -4.91 -15.14
N SER A 320 1.37 -4.48 -16.37
CA SER A 320 1.45 -5.39 -17.51
C SER A 320 2.78 -6.15 -17.55
N SER A 321 2.73 -7.44 -17.88
CA SER A 321 3.92 -8.29 -17.94
C SER A 321 4.78 -8.06 -19.19
N THR A 322 4.26 -7.27 -20.13
CA THR A 322 4.92 -6.81 -21.36
C THR A 322 4.51 -5.38 -21.64
N ALA A 323 5.19 -4.71 -22.57
CA ALA A 323 4.74 -3.41 -23.07
C ALA A 323 3.36 -3.54 -23.77
N ILE A 324 2.41 -2.71 -23.34
CA ILE A 324 1.06 -2.61 -23.93
C ILE A 324 0.84 -1.13 -24.27
N ALA A 325 0.57 -0.84 -25.54
CA ALA A 325 0.20 0.51 -25.97
C ALA A 325 -1.13 0.91 -25.32
N ASN A 326 -1.18 2.07 -24.68
CA ASN A 326 -2.36 2.57 -23.98
C ASN A 326 -2.39 4.11 -23.97
N ASP A 327 -3.55 4.66 -23.67
CA ASP A 327 -3.83 6.09 -23.54
C ASP A 327 -3.95 6.53 -22.07
N GLN A 328 -3.51 5.68 -21.13
CA GLN A 328 -3.66 5.87 -19.69
C GLN A 328 -2.36 6.35 -19.01
N GLY A 329 -1.30 6.59 -19.78
CA GLY A 329 0.02 6.97 -19.25
C GLY A 329 0.79 5.83 -18.56
N LYS A 330 0.27 4.60 -18.59
CA LYS A 330 0.85 3.45 -17.88
C LYS A 330 2.04 2.88 -18.65
N GLY A 331 3.20 2.80 -17.99
CA GLY A 331 4.42 2.25 -18.56
C GLY A 331 4.54 0.73 -18.41
N PHE A 332 5.65 0.18 -18.90
CA PHE A 332 6.05 -1.21 -18.68
C PHE A 332 7.13 -1.28 -17.60
N ASP A 333 6.75 -1.71 -16.40
CA ASP A 333 7.71 -2.01 -15.33
C ASP A 333 8.18 -3.45 -15.41
N ARG A 334 9.50 -3.62 -15.44
CA ARG A 334 10.09 -4.95 -15.48
C ARG A 334 9.90 -5.73 -14.18
N MET A 335 9.54 -5.11 -13.06
CA MET A 335 9.12 -5.84 -11.87
C MET A 335 7.84 -6.67 -12.09
N CYS A 336 7.05 -6.35 -13.14
CA CYS A 336 5.90 -7.14 -13.59
C CYS A 336 6.24 -8.17 -14.68
N ASP A 337 7.47 -8.14 -15.21
CA ASP A 337 7.96 -9.09 -16.22
C ASP A 337 8.47 -10.36 -15.51
N PRO A 338 7.86 -11.54 -15.75
CA PRO A 338 8.30 -12.79 -15.15
C PRO A 338 9.74 -13.19 -15.51
N THR A 339 10.28 -12.63 -16.59
CA THR A 339 11.65 -12.92 -17.09
C THR A 339 12.71 -11.97 -16.54
N TYR A 340 12.30 -10.90 -15.86
CA TYR A 340 13.23 -9.94 -15.29
C TYR A 340 13.96 -10.52 -14.07
N THR A 341 15.27 -10.32 -14.02
CA THR A 341 16.16 -10.84 -12.97
C THR A 341 16.33 -9.87 -11.80
N GLY A 342 15.47 -8.87 -11.69
CA GLY A 342 15.47 -7.92 -10.58
C GLY A 342 16.56 -6.85 -10.66
N ASN A 343 16.70 -6.14 -9.54
CA ASN A 343 17.67 -5.08 -9.31
C ASN A 343 18.00 -5.02 -7.81
N ALA A 344 18.79 -4.03 -7.39
CA ALA A 344 19.20 -3.89 -6.00
C ALA A 344 18.02 -3.85 -4.99
N ARG A 345 16.86 -3.29 -5.36
CA ARG A 345 15.69 -3.16 -4.46
C ARG A 345 15.04 -4.50 -4.12
N ASN A 346 15.17 -5.51 -4.97
CA ASN A 346 14.68 -6.86 -4.69
C ASN A 346 15.80 -7.90 -4.55
N GLY A 347 17.02 -7.44 -4.26
CA GLY A 347 18.18 -8.31 -4.06
C GLY A 347 18.65 -9.02 -5.33
N ASN A 348 18.40 -8.45 -6.51
CA ASN A 348 18.68 -9.04 -7.82
C ASN A 348 18.04 -10.42 -8.01
N ASN A 349 16.79 -10.57 -7.53
CA ASN A 349 16.01 -11.80 -7.66
C ASN A 349 15.05 -11.74 -8.84
N PRO A 350 14.63 -12.91 -9.39
CA PRO A 350 13.48 -12.98 -10.26
C PRO A 350 12.23 -12.36 -9.60
N THR A 351 11.36 -11.79 -10.42
CA THR A 351 10.20 -11.02 -9.94
C THR A 351 9.13 -11.87 -9.26
N GLY A 352 8.98 -13.14 -9.65
CA GLY A 352 7.87 -13.98 -9.20
C GLY A 352 6.50 -13.50 -9.71
N ALA A 353 6.46 -12.57 -10.66
CA ALA A 353 5.25 -12.03 -11.25
C ALA A 353 4.56 -13.06 -12.14
N LEU A 354 3.23 -13.05 -12.16
CA LEU A 354 2.42 -13.85 -13.07
C LEU A 354 2.57 -13.36 -14.54
N PRO A 355 2.65 -14.27 -15.51
CA PRO A 355 2.72 -13.91 -16.93
C PRO A 355 1.36 -13.46 -17.48
N ASN A 356 1.38 -12.79 -18.63
CA ASN A 356 0.20 -12.34 -19.38
C ASN A 356 -0.71 -11.42 -18.55
N SER A 357 -0.14 -10.61 -17.67
CA SER A 357 -0.91 -9.66 -16.88
C SER A 357 -1.28 -8.43 -17.74
N PRO A 358 -2.52 -7.92 -17.60
CA PRO A 358 -2.97 -6.71 -18.29
C PRO A 358 -2.41 -5.45 -17.60
N LEU A 359 -2.80 -4.26 -18.08
CA LEU A 359 -2.39 -2.99 -17.49
C LEU A 359 -2.82 -2.92 -16.01
N ALA A 360 -2.11 -2.10 -15.21
CA ALA A 360 -2.48 -1.88 -13.81
C ALA A 360 -3.95 -1.45 -13.68
N GLY A 361 -4.69 -2.04 -12.76
CA GLY A 361 -6.13 -1.78 -12.53
C GLY A 361 -7.08 -2.54 -13.46
N GLU A 362 -6.59 -3.20 -14.51
CA GLU A 362 -7.45 -4.02 -15.38
C GLU A 362 -7.69 -5.41 -14.79
N TRP A 363 -8.82 -6.02 -15.16
CA TRP A 363 -9.21 -7.35 -14.70
C TRP A 363 -8.24 -8.44 -15.14
N PHE A 364 -7.62 -9.12 -14.17
CA PHE A 364 -6.68 -10.21 -14.37
C PHE A 364 -7.27 -11.53 -13.87
N SER A 365 -8.05 -12.19 -14.73
CA SER A 365 -8.77 -13.42 -14.40
C SER A 365 -7.88 -14.53 -13.81
N ALA A 366 -6.67 -14.72 -14.33
CA ALA A 366 -5.77 -15.76 -13.85
C ALA A 366 -5.32 -15.51 -12.40
N GLN A 367 -4.96 -14.26 -12.08
CA GLN A 367 -4.62 -13.87 -10.72
C GLN A 367 -5.85 -13.99 -9.79
N PHE A 368 -7.02 -13.54 -10.22
CA PHE A 368 -8.24 -13.66 -9.41
C PHE A 368 -8.55 -15.11 -9.03
N HIS A 369 -8.47 -16.05 -9.99
CA HIS A 369 -8.68 -17.46 -9.70
C HIS A 369 -7.65 -18.01 -8.72
N GLN A 370 -6.38 -17.65 -8.87
CA GLN A 370 -5.34 -18.07 -7.93
C GLN A 370 -5.55 -17.48 -6.53
N LEU A 371 -5.93 -16.20 -6.43
CA LEU A 371 -6.23 -15.53 -5.17
C LEU A 371 -7.37 -16.22 -4.41
N ILE A 372 -8.43 -16.63 -5.12
CA ILE A 372 -9.57 -17.38 -4.57
C ILE A 372 -9.14 -18.79 -4.11
N GLN A 373 -8.39 -19.51 -4.94
CA GLN A 373 -7.91 -20.87 -4.62
C GLN A 373 -7.01 -20.88 -3.38
N ASN A 374 -6.19 -19.84 -3.21
CA ASN A 374 -5.24 -19.72 -2.12
C ASN A 374 -5.74 -18.83 -0.97
N ALA A 375 -7.04 -18.58 -0.88
CA ALA A 375 -7.59 -17.74 0.18
C ALA A 375 -7.30 -18.32 1.58
N TYR A 376 -6.89 -17.46 2.51
CA TYR A 376 -6.71 -17.80 3.92
C TYR A 376 -7.14 -16.65 4.84
N PRO A 377 -8.09 -16.86 5.77
CA PRO A 377 -8.82 -18.11 6.02
C PRO A 377 -9.59 -18.61 4.78
N PRO A 378 -9.88 -19.91 4.63
CA PRO A 378 -10.63 -20.43 3.47
C PRO A 378 -11.97 -19.70 3.28
N LEU A 379 -12.43 -19.63 2.03
CA LEU A 379 -13.75 -19.08 1.70
C LEU A 379 -14.83 -20.10 2.10
N SER A 380 -15.96 -19.59 2.60
CA SER A 380 -17.11 -20.35 3.07
C SER A 380 -18.17 -20.55 2.01
#